data_AF-A0A3D4NQD8-F1
#
_entry.id   AF-A0A3D4NQD8-F1
#
_cell.length_a   1.000
_cell.length_b   1.000
_cell.length_c   1.000
_cell.angle_alpha   90.00
_cell.angle_beta   90.00
_cell.angle_gamma   90.00
#
_symmetry.space_group_name_H-M   'P 1'
#
loop_
_entity.id
_entity.type
_entity.pdbx_description
1 polymer ?
#
loop_
_entity_poly.entity_id
_entity_poly.type
_entity_poly.pdbx_seq_one_letter_code
_entity_poly.pdbx_strand_id
1 'polypeptide(L)'
;MYQSLLKSLNHLNPRAWDFIQLTRMDKPIGIYLLLWPTLWALWIAGKGSPSLANIVIFVLGVVLTRAGGCVINDWADRKVDGHVKRTEQRPLVSGKISSKEALVFFALLMGVSFLLVLCTNAATVWLSFGGLALAFSYPFMKRY
;
A
#
# COMPACT_ATOMS: atom_id res chain seq x y z
N MET A 1 11.42 -15.53 11.28
CA MET A 1 10.18 -15.51 12.08
C MET A 1 9.02 -14.82 11.34
N TYR A 2 9.10 -13.52 11.03
CA TYR A 2 8.03 -12.75 10.36
C TYR A 2 7.54 -13.35 9.02
N GLN A 3 8.45 -13.70 8.11
CA GLN A 3 8.06 -14.31 6.82
C GLN A 3 7.41 -15.69 6.97
N SER A 4 7.74 -16.43 8.03
CA SER A 4 7.11 -17.73 8.33
C SER A 4 5.64 -17.54 8.71
N LEU A 5 5.35 -16.50 9.50
CA LEU A 5 3.99 -16.11 9.86
C LEU A 5 3.19 -15.67 8.62
N LEU A 6 3.80 -14.91 7.71
CA LEU A 6 3.12 -14.54 6.47
C LEU A 6 2.87 -15.75 5.57
N LYS A 7 3.81 -16.68 5.47
CA LYS A 7 3.65 -17.91 4.69
C LYS A 7 2.58 -18.84 5.25
N SER A 8 2.31 -18.82 6.55
CA SER A 8 1.23 -19.65 7.13
C SER A 8 -0.16 -19.23 6.63
N LEU A 9 -0.32 -18.00 6.11
CA LEU A 9 -1.56 -17.57 5.46
C LEU A 9 -1.89 -18.39 4.19
N ASN A 10 -0.93 -19.15 3.64
CA ASN A 10 -1.18 -20.08 2.55
C ASN A 10 -2.18 -21.19 2.91
N HIS A 11 -2.35 -21.50 4.20
CA HIS A 11 -3.39 -22.42 4.66
C HIS A 11 -4.81 -21.88 4.42
N LEU A 12 -4.98 -20.56 4.36
CA LEU A 12 -6.27 -19.92 4.04
C LEU A 12 -6.52 -19.88 2.54
N ASN A 13 -5.49 -19.60 1.74
CA ASN A 13 -5.56 -19.63 0.29
C ASN A 13 -4.17 -19.90 -0.31
N PRO A 14 -4.01 -20.87 -1.23
CA PRO A 14 -2.73 -21.18 -1.86
C PRO A 14 -2.05 -19.98 -2.55
N ARG A 15 -2.83 -19.01 -3.01
CA ARG A 15 -2.36 -17.77 -3.68
C ARG A 15 -2.11 -16.61 -2.72
N ALA A 16 -2.30 -16.78 -1.41
CA ALA A 16 -2.09 -15.70 -0.43
C ALA A 16 -0.67 -15.13 -0.51
N TRP A 17 0.32 -15.99 -0.71
CA TRP A 17 1.71 -15.57 -0.88
C TRP A 17 1.92 -14.62 -2.07
N ASP A 18 1.24 -14.84 -3.19
CA ASP A 18 1.38 -13.98 -4.37
C ASP A 18 0.88 -12.56 -4.08
N PHE A 19 -0.23 -12.42 -3.34
CA PHE A 19 -0.76 -11.11 -2.93
C PHE A 19 0.10 -10.45 -1.84
N ILE A 20 0.70 -11.23 -0.95
CA ILE A 20 1.68 -10.74 0.04
C ILE A 20 2.91 -10.16 -0.66
N GLN A 21 3.43 -10.86 -1.68
CA GLN A 21 4.55 -10.37 -2.48
C GLN A 21 4.16 -9.14 -3.31
N LEU A 22 2.96 -9.13 -3.89
CA LEU A 22 2.44 -8.01 -4.67
C LEU A 22 2.36 -6.72 -3.83
N THR A 23 1.92 -6.84 -2.57
CA THR A 23 1.84 -5.72 -1.62
C THR A 23 3.16 -5.36 -0.95
N ARG A 24 4.20 -6.18 -1.17
CA ARG A 24 5.51 -6.12 -0.50
C ARG A 24 5.41 -6.20 1.02
N MET A 25 4.40 -6.89 1.55
CA MET A 25 4.29 -7.15 2.99
C MET A 25 5.46 -8.00 3.49
N ASP A 26 6.05 -8.84 2.64
CA ASP A 26 7.30 -9.57 2.94
C ASP A 26 8.53 -8.66 3.16
N LYS A 27 8.45 -7.38 2.73
CA LYS A 27 9.51 -6.36 2.81
C LYS A 27 8.95 -5.04 3.40
N PRO A 28 8.67 -5.00 4.71
CA PRO A 28 7.92 -3.90 5.36
C PRO A 28 8.69 -2.59 5.49
N ILE A 29 9.95 -2.52 5.03
CA ILE A 29 10.78 -1.29 5.10
C ILE A 29 10.06 -0.07 4.53
N GLY A 30 9.29 -0.25 3.45
CA GLY A 30 8.53 0.83 2.84
C GLY A 30 7.32 1.29 3.66
N ILE A 31 6.75 0.42 4.50
CA ILE A 31 5.70 0.78 5.45
C ILE A 31 6.32 1.65 6.55
N TYR A 32 7.45 1.21 7.13
CA TYR A 32 8.13 1.98 8.18
C TYR A 32 8.58 3.36 7.71
N LEU A 33 9.05 3.47 6.47
CA LEU A 33 9.46 4.73 5.87
C LEU A 33 8.32 5.76 5.82
N LEU A 34 7.09 5.33 5.56
CA LEU A 34 5.90 6.20 5.56
C LEU A 34 5.32 6.37 6.97
N LEU A 35 5.41 5.32 7.79
CA LEU A 35 4.81 5.29 9.12
C LEU A 35 5.49 6.27 10.06
N TRP A 36 6.83 6.32 10.06
CA TRP A 36 7.56 7.20 10.96
C TRP A 36 7.15 8.68 10.83
N PRO A 37 7.28 9.34 9.66
CA PRO A 37 6.87 10.74 9.52
C PRO A 37 5.39 10.95 9.84
N THR A 38 4.53 9.97 9.55
CA THR A 38 3.11 10.03 9.90
C THR A 38 2.89 10.07 11.42
N LEU A 39 3.58 9.21 12.17
CA LEU A 39 3.48 9.19 13.64
C LEU A 39 4.02 10.47 14.27
N TRP A 40 5.12 11.02 13.75
CA TRP A 40 5.64 12.32 14.18
C TRP A 40 4.64 13.45 13.92
N ALA A 41 4.01 13.48 12.74
CA ALA A 41 2.99 14.45 12.41
C ALA A 41 1.78 14.36 13.34
N LEU A 42 1.31 13.14 13.66
CA LEU A 42 0.24 12.94 14.64
C LEU A 42 0.63 13.41 16.03
N TRP A 43 1.84 13.10 16.49
CA TRP A 43 2.32 13.54 17.81
C TRP A 43 2.31 15.06 17.94
N ILE A 44 2.83 15.76 16.92
CA ILE A 44 2.85 17.22 16.86
C ILE A 44 1.41 17.78 16.81
N ALA A 45 0.56 17.25 15.92
CA ALA A 45 -0.82 17.69 15.78
C ALA A 45 -1.65 17.46 17.06
N GLY A 46 -1.36 16.38 17.78
CA GLY A 46 -1.94 16.04 19.08
C GLY A 46 -1.30 16.77 20.26
N LYS A 47 -0.37 17.71 20.04
CA LYS A 47 0.36 18.44 21.10
C LYS A 47 1.00 17.50 22.14
N GLY A 48 1.55 16.38 21.67
CA GLY A 48 2.16 15.35 22.52
C GLY A 48 1.19 14.29 23.06
N SER A 49 -0.10 14.36 22.75
CA SER A 49 -1.10 13.34 23.12
C SER A 49 -2.07 13.07 21.97
N PRO A 50 -1.61 12.44 20.88
CA PRO A 50 -2.50 12.06 19.78
C PRO A 50 -3.57 11.07 20.25
N SER A 51 -4.81 11.27 19.80
CA SER A 51 -5.89 10.31 20.04
C SER A 51 -5.53 8.92 19.51
N LEU A 52 -5.81 7.89 20.32
CA LEU A 52 -5.61 6.49 19.94
C LEU A 52 -6.38 6.14 18.66
N ALA A 53 -7.57 6.71 18.47
CA ALA A 53 -8.36 6.52 17.24
C ALA A 53 -7.58 7.01 16.01
N ASN A 54 -6.98 8.20 16.07
CA ASN A 54 -6.18 8.73 14.98
C ASN A 54 -4.91 7.90 14.74
N ILE A 55 -4.24 7.43 15.81
CA ILE A 55 -3.08 6.53 15.65
C ILE A 55 -3.48 5.28 14.87
N VAL A 56 -4.55 4.60 15.27
CA VAL A 56 -5.01 3.37 14.61
C VAL A 56 -5.42 3.64 13.16
N ILE A 57 -6.21 4.68 12.92
CA ILE A 57 -6.66 5.07 11.57
C ILE A 57 -5.47 5.30 10.64
N PHE A 58 -4.47 6.08 11.06
CA PHE A 58 -3.33 6.42 10.21
C PHE A 58 -2.34 5.27 10.07
N VAL A 59 -2.12 4.45 11.11
CA VAL A 59 -1.27 3.24 11.00
C VAL A 59 -1.85 2.29 9.96
N LEU A 60 -3.15 1.97 10.06
CA LEU A 60 -3.83 1.12 9.08
C LEU A 60 -3.86 1.78 7.70
N GLY A 61 -4.12 3.09 7.65
CA GLY A 61 -4.10 3.89 6.42
C GLY A 61 -2.75 3.81 5.70
N VAL A 62 -1.63 3.95 6.41
CA VAL A 62 -0.27 3.83 5.85
C VAL A 62 -0.02 2.43 5.31
N VAL A 63 -0.38 1.39 6.07
CA VAL A 63 -0.20 0.00 5.63
C VAL A 63 -0.97 -0.26 4.33
N LEU A 64 -2.24 0.13 4.28
CA LEU A 64 -3.12 -0.08 3.12
C LEU A 64 -2.70 0.75 1.90
N THR A 65 -2.41 2.04 2.09
CA THR A 65 -2.00 2.92 0.98
C THR A 65 -0.63 2.55 0.44
N ARG A 66 0.31 2.13 1.30
CA ARG A 66 1.61 1.57 0.86
C ARG A 66 1.42 0.30 0.04
N ALA A 67 0.57 -0.62 0.51
CA ALA A 67 0.24 -1.85 -0.19
C ALA A 67 -0.42 -1.57 -1.54
N GLY A 68 -1.39 -0.65 -1.61
CA GLY A 68 -2.02 -0.22 -2.86
C GLY A 68 -1.03 0.43 -3.83
N GLY A 69 -0.16 1.31 -3.32
CA GLY A 69 0.93 1.91 -4.09
C GLY A 69 1.86 0.87 -4.72
N CYS A 70 2.16 -0.22 -4.01
CA CYS A 70 2.87 -1.37 -4.56
C CYS A 70 2.15 -2.03 -5.73
N VAL A 71 0.86 -2.29 -5.56
CA VAL A 71 0.02 -2.97 -6.55
C VAL A 71 -0.06 -2.15 -7.84
N ILE A 72 -0.38 -0.85 -7.73
CA ILE A 72 -0.54 0.00 -8.90
C ILE A 72 0.80 0.26 -9.62
N ASN A 73 1.90 0.38 -8.88
CA ASN A 73 3.24 0.51 -9.47
C ASN A 73 3.62 -0.73 -10.26
N ASP A 74 3.42 -1.93 -9.70
CA ASP A 74 3.69 -3.18 -10.43
C ASP A 74 2.77 -3.34 -11.63
N TRP A 75 1.50 -2.91 -11.52
CA TRP A 75 0.58 -2.92 -12.65
C TRP A 75 1.02 -1.95 -13.76
N ALA A 76 1.45 -0.74 -13.45
CA ALA A 76 1.89 0.26 -14.41
C ALA A 76 3.21 -0.12 -15.11
N ASP A 77 4.11 -0.78 -14.38
CA ASP A 77 5.44 -1.17 -14.87
C ASP A 77 5.48 -2.60 -15.46
N ARG A 78 4.38 -3.37 -15.41
CA ARG A 78 4.31 -4.79 -15.83
C ARG A 78 4.93 -5.13 -17.19
N LYS A 79 4.82 -4.23 -18.18
CA LYS A 79 5.38 -4.45 -19.53
C LYS A 79 6.90 -4.26 -19.57
N VAL A 80 7.43 -3.39 -18.72
CA VAL A 80 8.86 -3.07 -18.64
C VAL A 80 9.55 -4.06 -17.70
N ASP A 81 8.93 -4.37 -16.56
CA ASP A 81 9.48 -5.25 -15.52
C ASP A 81 9.75 -6.67 -16.02
N GLY A 82 9.06 -7.14 -17.07
CA GLY A 82 9.31 -8.44 -17.71
C GLY A 82 10.63 -8.55 -18.47
N HIS A 83 11.25 -7.43 -18.81
CA HIS A 83 12.54 -7.39 -19.52
C HIS A 83 13.73 -7.19 -18.56
N VAL A 84 13.47 -7.13 -17.24
CA VAL A 84 14.47 -6.83 -16.22
C VAL A 84 14.63 -8.02 -15.27
N LYS A 85 15.83 -8.62 -15.23
CA LYS A 85 16.14 -9.81 -14.41
C LYS A 85 15.73 -9.71 -12.95
N ARG A 86 15.76 -8.51 -12.36
CA ARG A 86 15.39 -8.27 -10.95
C ARG A 86 13.87 -8.35 -10.72
N THR A 87 13.05 -8.12 -11.73
CA THR A 87 11.60 -7.90 -11.60
C THR A 87 10.77 -8.87 -12.42
N GLU A 88 11.39 -9.70 -13.24
CA GLU A 88 10.74 -10.77 -14.02
C GLU A 88 9.91 -11.74 -13.16
N GLN A 89 10.32 -11.97 -11.91
CA GLN A 89 9.67 -12.89 -10.98
C GLN A 89 8.50 -12.25 -10.19
N ARG A 90 8.14 -10.99 -10.47
CA ARG A 90 7.01 -10.34 -9.79
C ARG A 90 5.71 -11.09 -10.10
N PRO A 91 4.75 -11.18 -9.15
CA PRO A 91 3.50 -11.94 -9.35
C PRO A 91 2.70 -11.53 -10.59
N LEU A 92 2.68 -10.23 -10.91
CA LEU A 92 2.00 -9.68 -12.09
C LEU A 92 2.71 -10.01 -13.42
N VAL A 93 4.04 -10.11 -13.40
CA VAL A 93 4.88 -10.33 -14.59
C VAL A 93 4.96 -11.82 -14.91
N SER A 94 5.11 -12.65 -13.87
CA SER A 94 5.12 -14.12 -13.97
C SER A 94 3.74 -14.75 -14.19
N GLY A 95 2.67 -13.94 -14.29
CA GLY A 95 1.31 -14.41 -14.57
C GLY A 95 0.58 -15.04 -13.37
N LYS A 96 1.19 -15.07 -12.18
CA LYS A 96 0.56 -15.60 -10.95
C LYS A 96 -0.64 -14.78 -10.50
N ILE A 97 -0.66 -13.49 -10.80
CA ILE A 97 -1.80 -12.58 -10.59
C ILE A 97 -2.12 -11.87 -11.90
N SER A 98 -3.38 -11.93 -12.32
CA SER A 98 -3.85 -11.24 -13.52
C SER A 98 -3.93 -9.72 -13.30
N SER A 99 -3.85 -8.95 -14.40
CA SER A 99 -4.01 -7.50 -14.33
C SER A 99 -5.36 -7.06 -13.76
N LYS A 100 -6.43 -7.83 -14.00
CA LYS A 100 -7.77 -7.54 -13.48
C LYS A 100 -7.82 -7.77 -11.97
N GLU A 101 -7.26 -8.89 -11.48
CA GLU A 101 -7.18 -9.18 -10.04
C GLU A 101 -6.40 -8.10 -9.30
N ALA A 102 -5.26 -7.65 -9.86
CA ALA A 102 -4.47 -6.58 -9.27
C ALA A 102 -5.26 -5.26 -9.14
N LEU A 103 -6.01 -4.87 -10.18
CA LEU A 103 -6.82 -3.65 -10.14
C LEU A 103 -8.00 -3.75 -9.17
N VAL A 104 -8.70 -4.89 -9.13
CA VAL A 104 -9.77 -5.13 -8.14
C VAL A 104 -9.19 -5.06 -6.73
N PHE A 105 -8.05 -5.70 -6.49
CA PHE A 105 -7.41 -5.70 -5.18
C PHE A 105 -6.92 -4.30 -4.78
N PHE A 106 -6.35 -3.55 -5.72
CA PHE A 106 -6.03 -2.13 -5.52
C PHE A 106 -7.26 -1.31 -5.12
N ALA A 107 -8.38 -1.47 -5.84
CA ALA A 107 -9.62 -0.75 -5.54
C ALA A 107 -10.17 -1.11 -4.15
N LEU A 108 -10.07 -2.37 -3.73
CA LEU A 108 -10.44 -2.78 -2.37
C LEU A 108 -9.54 -2.13 -1.31
N LEU A 109 -8.22 -2.13 -1.51
CA LEU A 109 -7.29 -1.48 -0.58
C LEU A 109 -7.58 0.02 -0.46
N MET A 110 -7.77 0.71 -1.58
CA MET A 110 -8.09 2.14 -1.59
C MET A 110 -9.48 2.42 -1.00
N GLY A 111 -10.46 1.55 -1.25
CA GLY A 111 -11.79 1.66 -0.65
C GLY A 111 -11.74 1.57 0.87
N VAL A 112 -11.01 0.59 1.42
CA VAL A 112 -10.82 0.47 2.88
C VAL A 112 -10.04 1.67 3.43
N SER A 113 -8.97 2.12 2.75
CA SER A 113 -8.25 3.33 3.15
C SER A 113 -9.15 4.56 3.16
N PHE A 114 -10.07 4.70 2.20
CA PHE A 114 -11.01 5.80 2.14
C PHE A 114 -12.00 5.76 3.29
N LEU A 115 -12.56 4.58 3.60
CA LEU A 115 -13.43 4.40 4.77
C LEU A 115 -12.76 4.82 6.07
N LEU A 116 -11.47 4.50 6.25
CA LEU A 116 -10.70 4.95 7.42
C LEU A 116 -10.56 6.48 7.48
N VAL A 117 -10.31 7.13 6.34
CA VAL A 117 -10.19 8.59 6.28
C VAL A 117 -11.53 9.28 6.57
N LEU A 118 -12.67 8.69 6.19
CA LEU A 118 -14.00 9.21 6.53
C LEU A 118 -14.26 9.24 8.04
N CYS A 119 -13.54 8.44 8.84
CA CYS A 119 -13.60 8.48 10.31
C CYS A 119 -12.79 9.62 10.93
N THR A 120 -12.21 10.53 10.12
CA THR A 120 -11.45 11.69 10.59
C THR A 120 -12.24 13.00 10.40
N ASN A 121 -11.58 14.16 10.47
CA ASN A 121 -12.22 15.46 10.26
C ASN A 121 -12.29 15.81 8.76
N ALA A 122 -13.19 16.74 8.41
CA ALA A 122 -13.41 17.15 7.03
C ALA A 122 -12.15 17.68 6.32
N ALA A 123 -11.27 18.39 7.03
CA ALA A 123 -10.03 18.89 6.43
C ALA A 123 -9.10 17.75 6.02
N THR A 124 -8.93 16.73 6.86
CA THR A 124 -8.16 15.51 6.52
C THR A 124 -8.77 14.77 5.34
N VAL A 125 -10.10 14.68 5.26
CA VAL A 125 -10.81 14.07 4.11
C VAL A 125 -10.50 14.83 2.82
N TRP A 126 -10.62 16.16 2.81
CA TRP A 126 -10.30 16.98 1.64
C TRP A 126 -8.83 16.86 1.22
N LEU A 127 -7.90 16.89 2.18
CA LEU A 127 -6.47 16.74 1.92
C LEU A 127 -6.13 15.35 1.35
N SER A 128 -6.90 14.31 1.69
CA SER A 128 -6.67 12.95 1.16
C SER A 128 -6.82 12.89 -0.37
N PHE A 129 -7.72 13.68 -0.96
CA PHE A 129 -7.85 13.77 -2.42
C PHE A 129 -6.62 14.41 -3.05
N GLY A 130 -6.06 15.44 -2.42
CA GLY A 130 -4.78 16.04 -2.83
C GLY A 130 -3.63 15.04 -2.75
N GLY A 131 -3.55 14.29 -1.64
CA GLY A 131 -2.58 13.21 -1.48
C GLY A 131 -2.72 12.11 -2.54
N LEU A 132 -3.95 11.71 -2.86
CA LEU A 132 -4.23 10.74 -3.92
C LEU A 132 -3.82 11.26 -5.30
N ALA A 133 -4.08 12.53 -5.60
CA ALA A 133 -3.66 13.16 -6.87
C ALA A 133 -2.13 13.16 -7.01
N LEU A 134 -1.40 13.49 -5.95
CA LEU A 134 0.06 13.42 -5.93
C LEU A 134 0.60 11.99 -6.06
N ALA A 135 -0.02 11.03 -5.37
CA ALA A 135 0.37 9.63 -5.47
C ALA A 135 0.11 9.06 -6.88
N PHE A 136 -0.99 9.47 -7.50
CA PHE A 136 -1.36 9.06 -8.86
C PHE A 136 -0.45 9.67 -9.92
N SER A 137 0.05 10.89 -9.74
CA SER A 137 0.95 11.52 -10.73
C SER A 137 2.34 10.90 -10.76
N TYR A 138 2.84 10.37 -9.63
CA TYR A 138 4.19 9.84 -9.49
C TYR A 138 4.63 8.83 -10.58
N PRO A 139 3.85 7.77 -10.91
CA PRO A 139 4.25 6.80 -11.93
C PRO A 139 4.40 7.40 -13.34
N PHE A 140 3.66 8.47 -13.64
CA PHE A 140 3.75 9.16 -14.93
C PHE A 140 4.94 10.10 -14.98
N MET A 141 5.30 10.72 -13.85
CA MET A 141 6.47 11.60 -13.76
C MET A 141 7.80 10.85 -13.79
N LYS A 142 7.83 9.59 -13.33
CA LYS A 142 9.05 8.76 -13.33
C LYS A 142 9.65 8.52 -14.74
N ARG A 143 8.91 8.84 -15.81
CA ARG A 143 9.27 8.54 -17.20
C ARG A 143 9.78 9.76 -17.99
N TYR A 144 9.94 10.90 -17.32
CA TYR A 144 10.54 12.13 -17.83
C TYR A 144 11.68 12.55 -16.90
#